data_AF-A0A935C8F2-F1
#
_entry.id   AF-A0A935C8F2-F1
#
_cell.length_a   1.000
_cell.length_b   1.000
_cell.length_c   1.000
_cell.angle_alpha   90.00
_cell.angle_beta   90.00
_cell.angle_gamma   90.00
#
_symmetry.space_group_name_H-M   'P 1'
#
loop_
_entity.id
_entity.type
_entity.pdbx_description
1 polymer ?
#
loop_
_entity_poly.entity_id
_entity_poly.type
_entity_poly.pdbx_seq_one_letter_code
_entity_poly.pdbx_strand_id
1 'polypeptide(L)'
;MSTHANRVKMTVTSVASAGTGTITLNAASTGFRSFATAYGANATVDILITEGTAWEIARNCTYTHSGTTVSRGTLENSSTGSAVVFTSAAAVSVIATAAFGNNAALNHVAGGDADTTMAVGNMYVTDMSGWATADRTYTLPAAAAVGDRIGIMVTAGDASHELIIKPNTGNTINGGSAAAEWSRLFITGEVVILRCVTADSAWVVEYDGRIPSQCRIYLSADTALTSTALVKVPLNTNDTTLDVGNLESVSNNGITVRRAGRYEISGQIALLALTDAKYLVGQFFVGGSAIRTYALLTTGVSAAQYVYGATKYYITAGQEVLLYGQQNDGTSETWQGGDDVGTCDLHVVEIL
;
A
#
# COMPACT_ATOMS: atom_id res chain seq x y z
N MET A 1 -13.82 11.05 -16.91
CA MET A 1 -13.60 12.20 -15.99
C MET A 1 -13.78 13.48 -16.78
N SER A 2 -14.50 14.46 -16.25
CA SER A 2 -14.74 15.73 -16.92
C SER A 2 -13.46 16.55 -17.05
N THR A 3 -13.30 17.24 -18.18
CA THR A 3 -12.17 18.12 -18.47
C THR A 3 -12.56 19.56 -18.17
N HIS A 4 -11.91 20.18 -17.18
CA HIS A 4 -12.16 21.57 -16.80
C HIS A 4 -11.19 22.51 -17.51
N ALA A 5 -11.68 23.68 -17.92
CA ALA A 5 -10.86 24.74 -18.52
C ALA A 5 -11.25 26.11 -17.96
N ASN A 6 -10.26 26.99 -17.83
CA ASN A 6 -10.46 28.30 -17.21
C ASN A 6 -11.31 29.22 -18.08
N ARG A 7 -12.27 29.91 -17.45
CA ARG A 7 -13.08 31.00 -18.03
C ARG A 7 -13.84 30.61 -19.30
N VAL A 8 -14.41 29.41 -19.36
CA VAL A 8 -15.28 29.00 -20.47
C VAL A 8 -16.74 29.38 -20.16
N LYS A 9 -17.31 30.26 -20.98
CA LYS A 9 -18.74 30.61 -20.92
C LYS A 9 -19.23 31.06 -22.29
N MET A 10 -20.38 30.53 -22.73
CA MET A 10 -20.99 30.87 -24.01
C MET A 10 -22.48 31.18 -23.87
N THR A 11 -22.99 32.04 -24.74
CA THR A 11 -24.43 32.25 -24.94
C THR A 11 -25.05 31.09 -25.72
N VAL A 12 -26.38 30.98 -25.69
CA VAL A 12 -27.13 29.88 -26.29
C VAL A 12 -27.89 30.34 -27.53
N THR A 13 -27.85 29.54 -28.60
CA THR A 13 -28.68 29.76 -29.79
C THR A 13 -30.05 29.08 -29.63
N SER A 14 -30.06 27.85 -29.13
CA SER A 14 -31.28 27.07 -28.95
C SER A 14 -31.08 25.94 -27.94
N VAL A 15 -32.19 25.47 -27.37
CA VAL A 15 -32.23 24.31 -26.48
C VAL A 15 -33.26 23.33 -27.02
N ALA A 16 -32.85 22.09 -27.29
CA ALA A 16 -33.72 21.05 -27.83
C ALA A 16 -34.78 20.59 -26.79
N SER A 17 -35.71 19.75 -27.23
CA SER A 17 -36.70 19.09 -26.36
C SER A 17 -37.48 20.07 -25.47
N ALA A 18 -38.02 21.13 -26.08
CA ALA A 18 -38.77 22.17 -25.38
C ALA A 18 -38.01 22.77 -24.18
N GLY A 19 -36.70 22.99 -24.33
CA GLY A 19 -35.86 23.64 -23.32
C GLY A 19 -35.22 22.71 -22.31
N THR A 20 -35.39 21.39 -22.42
CA THR A 20 -34.80 20.38 -21.50
C THR A 20 -33.64 19.58 -22.10
N GLY A 21 -33.40 19.69 -23.41
CA GLY A 21 -32.46 18.86 -24.14
C GLY A 21 -31.09 19.48 -24.39
N THR A 22 -30.39 18.94 -25.41
CA THR A 22 -29.09 19.43 -25.89
C THR A 22 -29.12 20.92 -26.19
N ILE A 23 -28.03 21.61 -25.83
CA ILE A 23 -27.87 23.04 -25.97
C ILE A 23 -26.97 23.33 -27.18
N THR A 24 -27.43 24.18 -28.09
CA THR A 24 -26.62 24.73 -29.18
C THR A 24 -25.96 26.02 -28.71
N LEU A 25 -24.64 26.06 -28.68
CA LEU A 25 -23.86 27.22 -28.22
C LEU A 25 -23.71 28.25 -29.34
N ASN A 26 -23.62 29.53 -28.97
CA ASN A 26 -23.45 30.64 -29.89
C ASN A 26 -22.03 31.24 -29.79
N ALA A 27 -21.88 32.37 -29.10
CA ALA A 27 -20.63 33.09 -28.95
C ALA A 27 -20.12 33.01 -27.51
N ALA A 28 -18.81 33.21 -27.33
CA ALA A 28 -18.27 33.42 -25.99
C ALA A 28 -18.90 34.64 -25.35
N SER A 29 -19.29 34.52 -24.07
CA SER A 29 -19.72 35.69 -23.31
C SER A 29 -18.55 36.66 -23.14
N THR A 30 -18.84 37.96 -23.02
CA THR A 30 -17.80 39.00 -22.87
C THR A 30 -16.83 38.69 -21.74
N GLY A 31 -15.53 38.66 -22.05
CA GLY A 31 -14.46 38.34 -21.10
C GLY A 31 -14.22 36.84 -20.85
N PHE A 32 -14.93 35.96 -21.55
CA PHE A 32 -14.76 34.50 -21.48
C PHE A 32 -14.23 33.96 -22.82
N ARG A 33 -13.78 32.70 -22.80
CA ARG A 33 -13.42 31.95 -24.01
C ARG A 33 -14.52 30.96 -24.39
N SER A 34 -14.54 30.58 -25.67
CA SER A 34 -15.46 29.57 -26.19
C SER A 34 -15.02 28.15 -25.80
N PHE A 35 -15.96 27.20 -25.86
CA PHE A 35 -15.65 25.77 -25.73
C PHE A 35 -14.69 25.32 -26.85
N ALA A 36 -14.87 25.82 -28.07
CA ALA A 36 -13.99 25.52 -29.21
C ALA A 36 -12.53 25.89 -28.92
N THR A 37 -12.26 27.11 -28.44
CA THR A 37 -10.90 27.55 -28.10
C THR A 37 -10.35 26.85 -26.87
N ALA A 38 -11.20 26.43 -25.93
CA ALA A 38 -10.78 25.76 -24.71
C ALA A 38 -10.36 24.31 -24.92
N TYR A 39 -11.05 23.57 -25.80
CA TYR A 39 -10.87 22.13 -25.93
C TYR A 39 -10.31 21.67 -27.29
N GLY A 40 -10.59 22.40 -28.38
CA GLY A 40 -10.13 22.04 -29.74
C GLY A 40 -10.65 20.71 -30.31
N ALA A 41 -11.45 19.96 -29.55
CA ALA A 41 -12.01 18.66 -29.91
C ALA A 41 -13.26 18.37 -29.05
N ASN A 42 -13.88 17.21 -29.27
CA ASN A 42 -14.94 16.71 -28.39
C ASN A 42 -14.41 16.56 -26.96
N ALA A 43 -15.25 16.86 -25.98
CA ALA A 43 -14.88 16.80 -24.56
C ALA A 43 -16.05 16.32 -23.70
N THR A 44 -15.72 15.76 -22.54
CA THR A 44 -16.68 15.57 -21.45
C THR A 44 -16.46 16.67 -20.43
N VAL A 45 -17.52 17.36 -20.00
CA VAL A 45 -17.44 18.57 -19.19
C VAL A 45 -18.54 18.58 -18.13
N ASP A 46 -18.36 19.35 -17.07
CA ASP A 46 -19.43 19.69 -16.14
C ASP A 46 -19.79 21.16 -16.33
N ILE A 47 -21.09 21.46 -16.35
CA ILE A 47 -21.60 22.77 -16.72
C ILE A 47 -22.56 23.34 -15.67
N LEU A 48 -22.54 24.67 -15.59
CA LEU A 48 -23.58 25.48 -14.98
C LEU A 48 -24.32 26.21 -16.10
N ILE A 49 -25.64 26.04 -16.14
CA ILE A 49 -26.56 26.76 -17.04
C ILE A 49 -27.29 27.79 -16.20
N THR A 50 -27.38 29.04 -16.67
CA THR A 50 -28.09 30.13 -15.98
C THR A 50 -28.97 30.92 -16.93
N GLU A 51 -30.18 31.27 -16.50
CA GLU A 51 -31.10 32.17 -17.20
C GLU A 51 -31.91 32.96 -16.16
N GLY A 52 -31.65 34.27 -16.06
CA GLY A 52 -32.22 35.08 -14.98
C GLY A 52 -31.83 34.54 -13.60
N THR A 53 -32.82 34.15 -12.80
CA THR A 53 -32.62 33.50 -11.48
C THR A 53 -32.59 31.98 -11.57
N ALA A 54 -32.97 31.38 -12.70
CA ALA A 54 -32.98 29.95 -12.90
C ALA A 54 -31.56 29.44 -13.19
N TRP A 55 -31.22 28.31 -12.58
CA TRP A 55 -29.92 27.68 -12.78
C TRP A 55 -29.99 26.15 -12.69
N GLU A 56 -29.03 25.49 -13.32
CA GLU A 56 -28.83 24.05 -13.30
C GLU A 56 -27.34 23.69 -13.36
N ILE A 57 -26.93 22.70 -12.57
CA ILE A 57 -25.62 22.05 -12.63
C ILE A 57 -25.80 20.66 -13.21
N ALA A 58 -25.06 20.36 -14.28
CA ALA A 58 -25.07 19.06 -14.94
C ALA A 58 -23.65 18.50 -15.10
N ARG A 59 -23.50 17.21 -14.81
CA ARG A 59 -22.23 16.47 -14.87
C ARG A 59 -22.14 15.57 -16.08
N ASN A 60 -20.91 15.22 -16.46
CA ASN A 60 -20.60 14.29 -17.55
C ASN A 60 -21.30 14.69 -18.86
N CYS A 61 -21.37 15.99 -19.14
CA CYS A 61 -21.97 16.53 -20.35
C CYS A 61 -21.02 16.34 -21.53
N THR A 62 -21.56 16.00 -22.70
CA THR A 62 -20.79 15.78 -23.92
C THR A 62 -20.78 17.06 -24.74
N TYR A 63 -19.62 17.72 -24.84
CA TYR A 63 -19.37 18.78 -25.81
C TYR A 63 -18.98 18.17 -27.16
N THR A 64 -19.72 18.51 -28.21
CA THR A 64 -19.45 18.08 -29.59
C THR A 64 -18.91 19.27 -30.38
N HIS A 65 -17.64 19.20 -30.78
CA HIS A 65 -16.93 20.32 -31.40
C HIS A 65 -17.50 20.70 -32.76
N SER A 66 -17.76 19.71 -33.63
CA SER A 66 -18.27 19.94 -34.99
C SER A 66 -19.69 20.52 -35.02
N GLY A 67 -20.51 20.24 -34.00
CA GLY A 67 -21.87 20.76 -33.87
C GLY A 67 -21.98 22.02 -33.01
N THR A 68 -20.90 22.39 -32.30
CA THR A 68 -20.92 23.43 -31.24
C THR A 68 -22.08 23.23 -30.24
N THR A 69 -22.31 21.97 -29.84
CA THR A 69 -23.37 21.61 -28.91
C THR A 69 -22.80 21.03 -27.62
N VAL A 70 -23.57 21.14 -26.53
CA VAL A 70 -23.30 20.43 -25.27
C VAL A 70 -24.56 19.74 -24.78
N SER A 71 -24.45 18.46 -24.40
CA SER A 71 -25.56 17.72 -23.79
C SER A 71 -25.80 18.18 -22.34
N ARG A 72 -26.91 17.76 -21.72
CA ARG A 72 -27.23 18.03 -20.30
C ARG A 72 -26.92 16.87 -19.36
N GLY A 73 -26.13 15.91 -19.82
CA GLY A 73 -25.52 14.85 -18.99
C GLY A 73 -26.41 14.31 -17.87
N THR A 74 -25.86 14.23 -16.66
CA THR A 74 -26.57 13.88 -15.41
C THR A 74 -26.85 15.12 -14.59
N LEU A 75 -28.10 15.37 -14.23
CA LEU A 75 -28.48 16.45 -13.32
C LEU A 75 -27.83 16.25 -11.94
N GLU A 76 -27.05 17.24 -11.48
CA GLU A 76 -26.51 17.26 -10.11
C GLU A 76 -27.42 18.06 -9.18
N ASN A 77 -27.81 19.27 -9.58
CA ASN A 77 -28.69 20.13 -8.81
C ASN A 77 -29.32 21.23 -9.69
N SER A 78 -30.43 21.81 -9.25
CA SER A 78 -31.04 22.96 -9.93
C SER A 78 -31.84 23.84 -8.99
N SER A 79 -32.17 25.03 -9.47
CA SER A 79 -33.10 25.97 -8.82
C SER A 79 -34.51 25.44 -8.56
N THR A 80 -34.89 24.30 -9.16
CA THR A 80 -36.24 23.71 -9.04
C THR A 80 -36.24 22.30 -8.47
N GLY A 81 -35.07 21.70 -8.22
CA GLY A 81 -34.93 20.29 -7.89
C GLY A 81 -35.20 19.32 -9.05
N SER A 82 -35.40 19.83 -10.28
CA SER A 82 -35.60 19.06 -11.51
C SER A 82 -34.99 19.76 -12.72
N ALA A 83 -35.03 19.12 -13.90
CA ALA A 83 -34.49 19.73 -15.12
C ALA A 83 -35.20 21.05 -15.44
N VAL A 84 -34.44 22.13 -15.59
CA VAL A 84 -34.97 23.47 -15.88
C VAL A 84 -35.22 23.65 -17.38
N VAL A 85 -36.33 24.30 -17.74
CA VAL A 85 -36.62 24.70 -19.13
C VAL A 85 -35.85 25.99 -19.43
N PHE A 86 -34.87 25.90 -20.33
CA PHE A 86 -34.05 27.04 -20.76
C PHE A 86 -34.38 27.48 -22.19
N THR A 87 -34.11 28.75 -22.49
CA THR A 87 -34.26 29.37 -23.81
C THR A 87 -32.91 29.86 -24.36
N SER A 88 -32.94 30.59 -25.48
CA SER A 88 -31.75 31.25 -26.03
C SER A 88 -31.21 32.39 -25.15
N ALA A 89 -31.95 32.82 -24.12
CA ALA A 89 -31.47 33.78 -23.14
C ALA A 89 -30.47 33.15 -22.13
N ALA A 90 -30.34 31.83 -22.11
CA ALA A 90 -29.44 31.14 -21.21
C ALA A 90 -27.95 31.38 -21.58
N ALA A 91 -27.10 31.18 -20.57
CA ALA A 91 -25.66 31.07 -20.74
C ALA A 91 -25.16 29.77 -20.10
N VAL A 92 -24.17 29.15 -20.73
CA VAL A 92 -23.53 27.91 -20.26
C VAL A 92 -22.08 28.19 -19.91
N SER A 93 -21.68 27.82 -18.71
CA SER A 93 -20.29 27.90 -18.22
C SER A 93 -19.76 26.54 -17.83
N VAL A 94 -18.48 26.28 -18.08
CA VAL A 94 -17.78 25.13 -17.50
C VAL A 94 -17.43 25.46 -16.07
N ILE A 95 -17.71 24.55 -15.15
CA ILE A 95 -17.41 24.70 -13.72
C ILE A 95 -16.71 23.47 -13.18
N ALA A 96 -16.02 23.63 -12.05
CA ALA A 96 -15.79 22.53 -11.12
C ALA A 96 -17.00 22.47 -10.20
N THR A 97 -17.71 21.34 -10.18
CA THR A 97 -18.92 21.22 -9.35
C THR A 97 -18.57 21.03 -7.88
N ALA A 98 -19.56 21.19 -6.99
CA ALA A 98 -19.37 20.89 -5.57
C ALA A 98 -18.99 19.41 -5.38
N ALA A 99 -19.61 18.50 -6.15
CA ALA A 99 -19.21 17.10 -6.14
C ALA A 99 -17.74 16.89 -6.55
N PHE A 100 -17.23 17.64 -7.54
CA PHE A 100 -15.80 17.61 -7.87
C PHE A 100 -14.95 18.14 -6.71
N GLY A 101 -15.30 19.30 -6.16
CA GLY A 101 -14.55 19.94 -5.08
C GLY A 101 -14.47 19.09 -3.81
N ASN A 102 -15.58 18.47 -3.41
CA ASN A 102 -15.65 17.59 -2.25
C ASN A 102 -14.82 16.30 -2.42
N ASN A 103 -14.52 15.90 -3.66
CA ASN A 103 -13.71 14.73 -3.99
C ASN A 103 -12.28 15.10 -4.46
N ALA A 104 -11.90 16.38 -4.39
CA ALA A 104 -10.59 16.85 -4.85
C ALA A 104 -9.44 16.26 -4.00
N ALA A 105 -9.68 16.13 -2.70
CA ALA A 105 -8.81 15.47 -1.74
C ALA A 105 -9.55 14.29 -1.08
N LEU A 106 -8.77 13.39 -0.47
CA LEU A 106 -9.35 12.39 0.43
C LEU A 106 -9.78 13.09 1.72
N ASN A 107 -11.00 12.81 2.18
CA ASN A 107 -11.51 13.29 3.45
C ASN A 107 -10.86 12.51 4.60
N HIS A 108 -10.37 13.22 5.61
CA HIS A 108 -9.80 12.58 6.79
C HIS A 108 -10.93 11.94 7.61
N VAL A 109 -10.83 10.63 7.84
CA VAL A 109 -11.68 9.88 8.76
C VAL A 109 -10.79 9.11 9.74
N ALA A 110 -11.17 9.07 11.02
CA ALA A 110 -10.46 8.27 12.00
C ALA A 110 -10.63 6.77 11.70
N GLY A 111 -9.52 6.03 11.67
CA GLY A 111 -9.54 4.57 11.69
C GLY A 111 -9.86 4.05 13.10
N GLY A 112 -10.72 3.02 13.18
CA GLY A 112 -11.10 2.39 14.45
C GLY A 112 -10.39 1.06 14.70
N ASP A 113 -10.39 0.64 15.96
CA ASP A 113 -10.03 -0.72 16.44
C ASP A 113 -11.16 -1.72 16.13
N ALA A 114 -11.53 -1.82 14.86
CA ALA A 114 -12.57 -2.73 14.37
C ALA A 114 -12.37 -3.03 12.88
N ASP A 115 -12.84 -4.20 12.46
CA ASP A 115 -12.96 -4.50 11.03
C ASP A 115 -13.84 -3.45 10.35
N THR A 116 -13.34 -2.90 9.26
CA THR A 116 -13.92 -1.72 8.61
C THR A 116 -14.13 -2.00 7.13
N THR A 117 -15.36 -1.81 6.64
CA THR A 117 -15.61 -1.64 5.21
C THR A 117 -15.39 -0.18 4.87
N MET A 118 -14.36 0.10 4.09
CA MET A 118 -13.95 1.45 3.75
C MET A 118 -14.87 2.10 2.72
N ALA A 119 -15.00 3.42 2.77
CA ALA A 119 -15.75 4.20 1.80
C ALA A 119 -14.81 4.99 0.89
N VAL A 120 -15.22 5.10 -0.38
CA VAL A 120 -14.54 5.93 -1.39
C VAL A 120 -14.39 7.36 -0.89
N GLY A 121 -13.26 7.98 -1.23
CA GLY A 121 -13.01 9.39 -0.96
C GLY A 121 -12.46 9.65 0.44
N ASN A 122 -12.22 8.63 1.26
CA ASN A 122 -11.67 8.79 2.61
C ASN A 122 -10.19 8.39 2.71
N MET A 123 -9.47 9.10 3.59
CA MET A 123 -8.17 8.73 4.15
C MET A 123 -8.42 8.30 5.59
N TYR A 124 -8.23 7.01 5.86
CA TYR A 124 -8.36 6.41 7.19
C TYR A 124 -7.06 6.65 7.97
N VAL A 125 -7.08 7.63 8.86
CA VAL A 125 -5.96 7.97 9.73
C VAL A 125 -6.13 7.20 11.03
N THR A 126 -5.26 6.21 11.23
CA THR A 126 -5.44 5.15 12.22
C THR A 126 -4.33 5.23 13.26
N ASP A 127 -4.72 5.30 14.53
CA ASP A 127 -3.83 5.08 15.67
C ASP A 127 -4.06 3.64 16.15
N MET A 128 -3.01 2.82 16.05
CA MET A 128 -3.08 1.41 16.42
C MET A 128 -2.52 1.13 17.82
N SER A 129 -1.97 2.13 18.51
CA SER A 129 -1.24 1.92 19.78
C SER A 129 -2.08 1.35 20.92
N GLY A 130 -3.41 1.40 20.81
CA GLY A 130 -4.36 0.85 21.77
C GLY A 130 -4.96 -0.51 21.37
N TRP A 131 -4.54 -1.10 20.26
CA TRP A 131 -5.10 -2.35 19.76
C TRP A 131 -4.60 -3.52 20.60
N ALA A 132 -5.47 -4.09 21.44
CA ALA A 132 -5.05 -5.08 22.43
C ALA A 132 -5.52 -6.52 22.13
N THR A 133 -6.36 -6.73 21.11
CA THR A 133 -7.16 -7.97 21.02
C THR A 133 -7.03 -8.76 19.72
N ALA A 134 -6.80 -8.10 18.58
CA ALA A 134 -6.66 -8.77 17.29
C ALA A 134 -6.18 -7.80 16.21
N ASP A 135 -5.71 -8.37 15.10
CA ASP A 135 -5.59 -7.68 13.81
C ASP A 135 -6.94 -7.12 13.36
N ARG A 136 -6.91 -6.04 12.59
CA ARG A 136 -8.12 -5.43 12.01
C ARG A 136 -8.07 -5.44 10.50
N THR A 137 -9.17 -5.84 9.89
CA THR A 137 -9.31 -5.92 8.44
C THR A 137 -10.02 -4.70 7.89
N TYR A 138 -9.31 -3.95 7.05
CA TYR A 138 -9.83 -2.83 6.29
C TYR A 138 -10.10 -3.32 4.87
N THR A 139 -11.38 -3.44 4.54
CA THR A 139 -11.87 -3.99 3.27
C THR A 139 -12.28 -2.86 2.35
N LEU A 140 -11.78 -2.85 1.10
CA LEU A 140 -12.25 -1.91 0.07
C LEU A 140 -13.77 -2.06 -0.18
N PRO A 141 -14.47 -1.02 -0.65
CA PRO A 141 -15.91 -1.10 -0.88
C PRO A 141 -16.26 -2.02 -2.06
N ALA A 142 -17.48 -2.55 -2.03
CA ALA A 142 -18.03 -3.34 -3.13
C ALA A 142 -18.31 -2.50 -4.39
N ALA A 143 -18.73 -1.25 -4.19
CA ALA A 143 -19.07 -0.31 -5.25
C ALA A 143 -18.03 0.81 -5.32
N ALA A 144 -17.43 1.00 -6.49
CA ALA A 144 -16.51 2.09 -6.79
C ALA A 144 -16.46 2.37 -8.29
N ALA A 145 -16.45 3.64 -8.67
CA ALA A 145 -16.26 4.08 -10.03
C ALA A 145 -14.78 4.20 -10.39
N VAL A 146 -14.47 4.13 -11.69
CA VAL A 146 -13.11 4.35 -12.18
C VAL A 146 -12.62 5.75 -11.77
N GLY A 147 -11.46 5.79 -11.11
CA GLY A 147 -10.82 7.00 -10.60
C GLY A 147 -11.08 7.27 -9.12
N ASP A 148 -12.00 6.54 -8.49
CA ASP A 148 -12.23 6.60 -7.04
C ASP A 148 -10.97 6.22 -6.27
N ARG A 149 -10.75 6.89 -5.13
CA ARG A 149 -9.55 6.71 -4.29
C ARG A 149 -9.93 6.41 -2.86
N ILE A 150 -9.08 5.64 -2.18
CA ILE A 150 -9.13 5.39 -0.73
C ILE A 150 -7.70 5.41 -0.21
N GLY A 151 -7.48 5.98 0.97
CA GLY A 151 -6.18 5.98 1.63
C GLY A 151 -6.26 5.42 3.05
N ILE A 152 -5.13 4.91 3.53
CA ILE A 152 -4.92 4.51 4.92
C ILE A 152 -3.58 5.10 5.36
N MET A 153 -3.53 5.66 6.56
CA MET A 153 -2.33 6.17 7.22
C MET A 153 -2.25 5.61 8.64
N VAL A 154 -1.12 5.04 9.01
CA VAL A 154 -0.82 4.62 10.38
C VAL A 154 -0.10 5.76 11.09
N THR A 155 -0.73 6.36 12.08
CA THR A 155 -0.16 7.47 12.88
C THR A 155 0.60 6.99 14.11
N ALA A 156 0.25 5.81 14.61
CA ALA A 156 1.01 5.05 15.58
C ALA A 156 0.81 3.56 15.24
N GLY A 157 1.92 2.84 15.07
CA GLY A 157 1.93 1.41 14.83
C GLY A 157 1.58 0.60 16.08
N ASP A 158 1.54 -0.72 15.91
CA ASP A 158 1.31 -1.66 17.01
C ASP A 158 2.30 -2.83 16.94
N ALA A 159 2.82 -3.21 18.11
CA ALA A 159 3.86 -4.22 18.25
C ALA A 159 3.33 -5.67 18.15
N SER A 160 2.01 -5.88 18.20
CA SER A 160 1.40 -7.21 18.29
C SER A 160 0.30 -7.46 17.28
N HIS A 161 -0.31 -6.41 16.72
CA HIS A 161 -1.43 -6.50 15.80
C HIS A 161 -1.18 -5.71 14.51
N GLU A 162 -1.78 -6.17 13.42
CA GLU A 162 -1.68 -5.54 12.11
C GLU A 162 -3.01 -5.01 11.60
N LEU A 163 -2.95 -3.96 10.78
CA LEU A 163 -4.03 -3.51 9.93
C LEU A 163 -3.92 -4.23 8.59
N ILE A 164 -4.79 -5.21 8.36
CA ILE A 164 -4.89 -6.02 7.15
C ILE A 164 -5.67 -5.24 6.09
N ILE A 165 -5.09 -5.09 4.90
CA ILE A 165 -5.74 -4.47 3.74
C ILE A 165 -6.14 -5.56 2.76
N LYS A 166 -7.43 -5.56 2.37
CA LYS A 166 -7.92 -6.49 1.34
C LYS A 166 -9.00 -5.86 0.44
N PRO A 167 -9.16 -6.35 -0.80
CA PRO A 167 -10.30 -5.99 -1.62
C PRO A 167 -11.59 -6.65 -1.13
N ASN A 168 -12.74 -6.09 -1.53
CA ASN A 168 -14.02 -6.76 -1.37
C ASN A 168 -14.08 -8.09 -2.16
N THR A 169 -15.12 -8.88 -1.90
CA THR A 169 -15.46 -10.06 -2.72
C THR A 169 -15.51 -9.72 -4.21
N GLY A 170 -14.80 -10.51 -5.02
CA GLY A 170 -14.74 -10.35 -6.48
C GLY A 170 -13.84 -9.21 -6.97
N ASN A 171 -13.27 -8.41 -6.05
CA ASN A 171 -12.37 -7.31 -6.38
C ASN A 171 -10.90 -7.73 -6.22
N THR A 172 -9.98 -7.07 -6.92
CA THR A 172 -8.53 -7.31 -6.83
C THR A 172 -7.77 -6.04 -6.52
N ILE A 173 -6.59 -6.16 -5.91
CA ILE A 173 -5.59 -5.09 -5.78
C ILE A 173 -4.36 -5.51 -6.58
N ASN A 174 -3.89 -4.65 -7.49
CA ASN A 174 -2.75 -4.91 -8.39
C ASN A 174 -2.88 -6.22 -9.20
N GLY A 175 -4.10 -6.65 -9.52
CA GLY A 175 -4.35 -7.93 -10.20
C GLY A 175 -4.07 -9.18 -9.36
N GLY A 176 -3.93 -9.04 -8.04
CA GLY A 176 -3.81 -10.15 -7.11
C GLY A 176 -5.09 -10.99 -6.98
N SER A 177 -5.09 -11.95 -6.06
CA SER A 177 -6.24 -12.83 -5.84
C SER A 177 -7.44 -12.08 -5.28
N ALA A 178 -8.64 -12.40 -5.78
CA ALA A 178 -9.85 -11.73 -5.35
C ALA A 178 -10.17 -12.01 -3.87
N ALA A 179 -10.63 -10.98 -3.15
CA ALA A 179 -10.95 -11.02 -1.72
C ALA A 179 -9.80 -11.44 -0.76
N ALA A 180 -8.60 -11.67 -1.29
CA ALA A 180 -7.45 -12.09 -0.50
C ALA A 180 -6.75 -10.87 0.13
N GLU A 181 -6.14 -11.08 1.29
CA GLU A 181 -5.22 -10.11 1.88
C GLU A 181 -4.19 -9.67 0.83
N TRP A 182 -4.01 -8.36 0.71
CA TRP A 182 -2.98 -7.77 -0.15
C TRP A 182 -1.72 -7.43 0.65
N SER A 183 -1.87 -6.74 1.78
CA SER A 183 -0.76 -6.36 2.66
C SER A 183 -1.27 -6.05 4.07
N ARG A 184 -0.32 -5.94 5.00
CA ARG A 184 -0.51 -5.44 6.37
C ARG A 184 0.18 -4.11 6.56
N LEU A 185 -0.36 -3.24 7.41
CA LEU A 185 0.32 -2.06 7.96
C LEU A 185 0.42 -2.20 9.48
N PHE A 186 1.54 -1.78 10.05
CA PHE A 186 1.79 -1.90 11.49
C PHE A 186 2.92 -1.00 11.99
N ILE A 187 3.63 -0.29 11.10
CA ILE A 187 4.70 0.62 11.45
C ILE A 187 4.16 2.06 11.45
N THR A 188 4.56 2.84 12.46
CA THR A 188 4.24 4.27 12.52
C THR A 188 4.71 5.00 11.27
N GLY A 189 3.81 5.76 10.64
CA GLY A 189 4.10 6.59 9.47
C GLY A 189 3.80 5.92 8.13
N GLU A 190 3.35 4.65 8.12
CA GLU A 190 2.99 3.99 6.88
C GLU A 190 1.75 4.60 6.23
N VAL A 191 1.78 4.75 4.91
CA VAL A 191 0.65 5.30 4.14
C VAL A 191 0.46 4.50 2.86
N VAL A 192 -0.78 4.13 2.54
CA VAL A 192 -1.13 3.52 1.25
C VAL A 192 -2.32 4.26 0.66
N ILE A 193 -2.26 4.56 -0.65
CA ILE A 193 -3.40 5.08 -1.41
C ILE A 193 -3.71 4.14 -2.57
N LEU A 194 -4.96 3.75 -2.68
CA LEU A 194 -5.50 2.84 -3.68
C LEU A 194 -6.45 3.60 -4.60
N ARG A 195 -6.43 3.26 -5.89
CA ARG A 195 -7.31 3.82 -6.93
C ARG A 195 -8.07 2.72 -7.65
N CYS A 196 -9.37 2.88 -7.80
CA CYS A 196 -10.19 2.03 -8.65
C CYS A 196 -9.88 2.32 -10.13
N VAL A 197 -9.49 1.29 -10.89
CA VAL A 197 -9.17 1.38 -12.33
C VAL A 197 -10.19 0.66 -13.21
N THR A 198 -10.98 -0.23 -12.63
CA THR A 198 -12.13 -0.84 -13.28
C THR A 198 -13.25 -0.90 -12.26
N ALA A 199 -14.40 -0.33 -12.63
CA ALA A 199 -15.53 -0.18 -11.72
C ALA A 199 -15.87 -1.52 -11.06
N ASP A 200 -16.08 -1.47 -9.74
CA ASP A 200 -16.53 -2.58 -8.90
C ASP A 200 -15.68 -3.87 -8.98
N SER A 201 -14.42 -3.79 -9.43
CA SER A 201 -13.63 -5.01 -9.71
C SER A 201 -12.12 -4.89 -9.57
N ALA A 202 -11.50 -3.76 -9.93
CA ALA A 202 -10.04 -3.67 -9.93
C ALA A 202 -9.53 -2.37 -9.33
N TRP A 203 -8.62 -2.53 -8.38
CA TRP A 203 -7.88 -1.47 -7.72
C TRP A 203 -6.38 -1.60 -7.99
N VAL A 204 -5.68 -0.47 -7.99
CA VAL A 204 -4.22 -0.41 -8.04
C VAL A 204 -3.71 0.46 -6.89
N VAL A 205 -2.48 0.19 -6.46
CA VAL A 205 -1.78 1.07 -5.53
C VAL A 205 -1.30 2.30 -6.30
N GLU A 206 -1.80 3.47 -5.93
CA GLU A 206 -1.37 4.77 -6.45
C GLU A 206 -0.16 5.30 -5.67
N TYR A 207 -0.13 5.05 -4.37
CA TYR A 207 0.98 5.41 -3.50
C TYR A 207 1.25 4.28 -2.51
N ASP A 208 2.51 3.82 -2.49
CA ASP A 208 3.02 2.84 -1.54
C ASP A 208 4.06 3.50 -0.64
N GLY A 209 3.65 3.88 0.55
CA GLY A 209 4.48 4.42 1.62
C GLY A 209 4.61 3.43 2.78
N ARG A 210 4.56 2.12 2.51
CA ARG A 210 4.96 1.12 3.48
C ARG A 210 6.44 1.30 3.84
N ILE A 211 6.78 1.02 5.09
CA ILE A 211 8.14 1.06 5.58
C ILE A 211 8.64 -0.40 5.58
N PRO A 212 9.84 -0.70 5.03
CA PRO A 212 10.40 -2.04 5.11
C PRO A 212 10.57 -2.46 6.57
N SER A 213 9.98 -3.59 6.93
CA SER A 213 10.24 -4.20 8.23
C SER A 213 11.62 -4.86 8.25
N GLN A 214 12.32 -4.80 9.39
CA GLN A 214 13.62 -5.45 9.56
C GLN A 214 13.82 -5.85 11.02
N CYS A 215 14.64 -6.86 11.26
CA CYS A 215 15.03 -7.28 12.60
C CYS A 215 16.34 -8.04 12.55
N ARG A 216 17.26 -7.73 13.48
CA ARG A 216 18.47 -8.49 13.74
C ARG A 216 18.42 -9.07 15.14
N ILE A 217 18.69 -10.37 15.24
CA ILE A 217 18.88 -11.07 16.51
C ILE A 217 20.27 -11.71 16.55
N TYR A 218 20.86 -11.80 17.73
CA TYR A 218 22.20 -12.32 17.91
C TYR A 218 22.35 -13.10 19.22
N LEU A 219 23.43 -13.87 19.32
CA LEU A 219 23.81 -14.59 20.53
C LEU A 219 24.50 -13.65 21.53
N SER A 220 23.94 -13.48 22.73
CA SER A 220 24.43 -12.51 23.72
C SER A 220 25.86 -12.74 24.22
N ALA A 221 26.25 -14.01 24.32
CA ALA A 221 27.48 -14.43 24.97
C ALA A 221 27.92 -15.80 24.45
N ASP A 222 29.23 -16.04 24.53
CA ASP A 222 29.84 -17.30 24.11
C ASP A 222 29.13 -18.50 24.73
N THR A 223 28.74 -19.46 23.89
CA THR A 223 27.96 -20.63 24.31
C THR A 223 28.57 -21.91 23.76
N ALA A 224 28.79 -22.89 24.62
CA ALA A 224 29.23 -24.23 24.20
C ALA A 224 28.04 -25.00 23.61
N LEU A 225 28.14 -25.43 22.35
CA LEU A 225 27.12 -26.26 21.70
C LEU A 225 27.76 -27.48 21.04
N THR A 226 27.19 -28.65 21.32
CA THR A 226 27.57 -29.91 20.69
C THR A 226 26.95 -29.98 19.30
N SER A 227 27.76 -30.12 18.26
CA SER A 227 27.35 -29.69 16.91
C SER A 227 27.42 -30.78 15.83
N THR A 228 27.59 -32.05 16.19
CA THR A 228 27.67 -33.12 15.16
C THR A 228 26.34 -33.31 14.44
N ALA A 229 25.24 -32.82 15.03
CA ALA A 229 23.93 -32.66 14.41
C ALA A 229 23.62 -31.18 14.16
N LEU A 230 22.73 -30.92 13.21
CA LEU A 230 22.22 -29.58 12.94
C LEU A 230 21.35 -29.11 14.12
N VAL A 231 21.79 -28.07 14.81
CA VAL A 231 21.12 -27.51 15.99
C VAL A 231 20.66 -26.09 15.75
N LYS A 232 19.53 -25.69 16.35
CA LYS A 232 19.06 -24.31 16.31
C LYS A 232 20.04 -23.44 17.10
N VAL A 233 20.51 -22.35 16.51
CA VAL A 233 21.39 -21.41 17.20
C VAL A 233 20.56 -20.62 18.23
N PRO A 234 20.99 -20.52 19.50
CA PRO A 234 20.21 -19.86 20.56
C PRO A 234 20.36 -18.33 20.50
N LEU A 235 19.98 -17.73 19.37
CA LEU A 235 19.95 -16.28 19.16
C LEU A 235 18.94 -15.62 20.10
N ASN A 236 19.41 -15.15 21.24
CA ASN A 236 18.60 -14.81 22.41
C ASN A 236 18.48 -13.30 22.67
N THR A 237 19.09 -12.47 21.82
CA THR A 237 19.12 -11.01 22.00
C THR A 237 18.62 -10.29 20.77
N ASN A 238 17.76 -9.30 20.98
CA ASN A 238 17.28 -8.40 19.94
C ASN A 238 18.20 -7.19 19.81
N ASP A 239 18.62 -6.86 18.59
CA ASP A 239 19.24 -5.58 18.28
C ASP A 239 18.14 -4.54 18.07
N THR A 240 17.74 -3.87 19.16
CA THR A 240 16.66 -2.87 19.16
C THR A 240 16.89 -1.70 18.20
N THR A 241 18.11 -1.50 17.70
CA THR A 241 18.41 -0.44 16.71
C THR A 241 18.07 -0.87 15.28
N LEU A 242 17.95 -2.17 15.05
CA LEU A 242 17.65 -2.80 13.77
C LEU A 242 16.32 -3.54 13.78
N ASP A 243 15.48 -3.32 14.80
CA ASP A 243 14.15 -3.88 14.91
C ASP A 243 13.09 -2.85 14.52
N VAL A 244 12.71 -2.88 13.26
CA VAL A 244 11.67 -2.06 12.67
C VAL A 244 10.47 -2.95 12.40
N GLY A 245 9.43 -2.78 13.21
CA GLY A 245 8.19 -3.52 13.09
C GLY A 245 7.98 -4.63 14.11
N ASN A 246 8.86 -4.74 15.13
CA ASN A 246 8.75 -5.71 16.21
C ASN A 246 8.63 -7.14 15.68
N LEU A 247 9.66 -7.56 14.92
CA LEU A 247 9.70 -8.90 14.33
C LEU A 247 10.43 -9.90 15.22
N GLU A 248 10.99 -9.47 16.34
CA GLU A 248 11.82 -10.29 17.19
C GLU A 248 11.03 -11.44 17.84
N SER A 249 11.59 -12.64 17.76
CA SER A 249 11.06 -13.83 18.44
C SER A 249 12.20 -14.49 19.23
N VAL A 250 12.82 -13.70 20.13
CA VAL A 250 13.94 -14.17 20.96
C VAL A 250 13.57 -15.40 21.81
N SER A 251 12.29 -15.53 22.18
CA SER A 251 11.78 -16.71 22.89
C SER A 251 11.89 -18.00 22.07
N ASN A 252 11.87 -17.91 20.74
CA ASN A 252 12.06 -19.04 19.84
C ASN A 252 13.44 -19.06 19.14
N ASN A 253 14.29 -18.08 19.45
CA ASN A 253 15.57 -17.84 18.81
C ASN A 253 15.44 -17.56 17.30
N GLY A 254 14.47 -16.73 16.93
CA GLY A 254 14.10 -16.47 15.56
C GLY A 254 13.52 -15.08 15.33
N ILE A 255 13.15 -14.83 14.07
CA ILE A 255 12.46 -13.62 13.64
C ILE A 255 11.12 -14.03 13.02
N THR A 256 10.02 -13.47 13.52
CA THR A 256 8.68 -13.71 13.01
C THR A 256 8.29 -12.60 12.05
N VAL A 257 8.14 -12.93 10.77
CA VAL A 257 7.74 -11.96 9.76
C VAL A 257 6.27 -11.61 9.91
N ARG A 258 5.94 -10.32 10.03
CA ARG A 258 4.56 -9.85 10.24
C ARG A 258 3.82 -9.47 8.96
N ARG A 259 4.49 -9.42 7.82
CA ARG A 259 3.91 -9.09 6.50
C ARG A 259 4.41 -10.02 5.42
N ALA A 260 3.50 -10.57 4.61
CA ALA A 260 3.90 -11.41 3.49
C ALA A 260 4.65 -10.59 2.42
N GLY A 261 5.80 -11.08 1.96
CA GLY A 261 6.66 -10.29 1.08
C GLY A 261 7.96 -11.00 0.71
N ARG A 262 8.80 -10.31 -0.08
CA ARG A 262 10.17 -10.74 -0.33
C ARG A 262 11.08 -10.15 0.75
N TYR A 263 11.97 -10.97 1.27
CA TYR A 263 12.93 -10.58 2.29
C TYR A 263 14.34 -10.96 1.87
N GLU A 264 15.30 -10.12 2.21
CA GLU A 264 16.70 -10.51 2.32
C GLU A 264 16.92 -11.11 3.71
N ILE A 265 17.44 -12.34 3.74
CA ILE A 265 17.80 -13.06 4.95
C ILE A 265 19.31 -13.21 4.91
N SER A 266 20.00 -12.68 5.92
CA SER A 266 21.42 -12.83 6.11
C SER A 266 21.74 -13.28 7.52
N GLY A 267 22.93 -13.84 7.71
CA GLY A 267 23.33 -14.30 9.03
C GLY A 267 24.63 -15.07 8.97
N GLN A 268 25.25 -15.18 10.12
CA GLN A 268 26.51 -15.89 10.28
C GLN A 268 26.49 -16.83 11.46
N ILE A 269 27.33 -17.85 11.35
CA ILE A 269 27.70 -18.70 12.47
C ILE A 269 29.19 -18.54 12.67
N ALA A 270 29.59 -18.31 13.91
CA ALA A 270 30.96 -18.05 14.28
C ALA A 270 31.37 -18.92 15.48
N LEU A 271 32.57 -19.49 15.42
CA LEU A 271 33.17 -20.36 16.42
C LEU A 271 34.54 -19.81 16.84
N LEU A 272 34.91 -19.92 18.12
CA LEU A 272 36.23 -19.50 18.60
C LEU A 272 37.39 -20.29 18.01
N ALA A 273 37.15 -21.55 17.65
CA ALA A 273 38.13 -22.43 17.03
C ALA A 273 37.43 -23.52 16.22
N LEU A 274 38.16 -24.06 15.25
CA LEU A 274 37.78 -25.26 14.51
C LEU A 274 39.07 -25.96 14.06
N THR A 275 39.20 -27.26 14.34
CA THR A 275 40.42 -28.01 14.01
C THR A 275 40.59 -28.20 12.50
N ASP A 276 41.79 -28.64 12.10
CA ASP A 276 42.13 -28.87 10.70
C ASP A 276 41.25 -29.96 10.06
N ALA A 277 40.93 -29.78 8.78
CA ALA A 277 40.07 -30.66 7.97
C ALA A 277 38.66 -30.88 8.56
N LYS A 278 38.12 -29.87 9.26
CA LYS A 278 36.76 -29.86 9.79
C LYS A 278 35.89 -28.85 9.07
N TYR A 279 34.59 -29.05 9.13
CA TYR A 279 33.61 -28.16 8.51
C TYR A 279 32.76 -27.44 9.54
N LEU A 280 32.30 -26.26 9.13
CA LEU A 280 31.23 -25.50 9.77
C LEU A 280 30.13 -25.30 8.73
N VAL A 281 28.89 -25.57 9.10
CA VAL A 281 27.71 -25.42 8.25
C VAL A 281 26.71 -24.51 8.95
N GLY A 282 26.17 -23.56 8.19
CA GLY A 282 24.98 -22.80 8.57
C GLY A 282 23.84 -23.02 7.60
N GLN A 283 22.62 -22.96 8.13
CA GLN A 283 21.40 -23.13 7.37
C GLN A 283 20.31 -22.16 7.82
N PHE A 284 19.66 -21.53 6.85
CA PHE A 284 18.44 -20.76 7.09
C PHE A 284 17.22 -21.66 6.96
N PHE A 285 16.31 -21.55 7.91
CA PHE A 285 15.01 -22.20 7.89
C PHE A 285 13.90 -21.15 7.85
N VAL A 286 12.88 -21.39 7.03
CA VAL A 286 11.65 -20.60 7.00
C VAL A 286 10.47 -21.55 7.08
N GLY A 287 9.57 -21.34 8.03
CA GLY A 287 8.37 -22.18 8.20
C GLY A 287 8.69 -23.68 8.39
N GLY A 288 9.80 -24.00 9.05
CA GLY A 288 10.26 -25.37 9.30
C GLY A 288 11.01 -26.04 8.14
N SER A 289 11.20 -25.36 7.01
CA SER A 289 11.95 -25.88 5.86
C SER A 289 13.30 -25.18 5.69
N ALA A 290 14.35 -25.95 5.43
CA ALA A 290 15.65 -25.39 5.04
C ALA A 290 15.54 -24.71 3.67
N ILE A 291 15.92 -23.43 3.59
CA ILE A 291 15.86 -22.66 2.34
C ILE A 291 17.24 -22.37 1.76
N ARG A 292 18.30 -22.46 2.58
CA ARG A 292 19.67 -22.28 2.14
C ARG A 292 20.67 -22.91 3.10
N THR A 293 21.74 -23.46 2.52
CA THR A 293 22.90 -23.99 3.23
C THR A 293 24.16 -23.28 2.77
N TYR A 294 25.06 -22.98 3.71
CA TYR A 294 26.39 -22.44 3.46
C TYR A 294 27.39 -23.17 4.34
N ALA A 295 28.59 -23.40 3.82
CA ALA A 295 29.58 -24.24 4.48
C ALA A 295 30.99 -23.72 4.29
N LEU A 296 31.83 -23.97 5.27
CA LEU A 296 33.27 -23.77 5.26
C LEU A 296 33.95 -25.10 5.58
N LEU A 297 35.06 -25.38 4.90
CA LEU A 297 36.00 -26.45 5.26
C LEU A 297 37.33 -25.81 5.63
N THR A 298 37.85 -26.09 6.82
CA THR A 298 39.15 -25.59 7.27
C THR A 298 40.27 -26.40 6.62
N THR A 299 41.35 -25.70 6.23
CA THR A 299 42.58 -26.32 5.69
C THR A 299 43.78 -26.10 6.62
N GLY A 300 43.51 -25.89 7.91
CA GLY A 300 44.46 -25.73 8.98
C GLY A 300 43.74 -25.43 10.31
N VAL A 301 44.44 -25.54 11.44
CA VAL A 301 43.91 -25.08 12.72
C VAL A 301 43.87 -23.55 12.69
N SER A 302 42.68 -22.98 12.76
CA SER A 302 42.49 -21.53 12.75
C SER A 302 41.76 -21.08 14.02
N ALA A 303 42.22 -19.96 14.59
CA ALA A 303 41.44 -19.20 15.54
C ALA A 303 40.26 -18.53 14.82
N ALA A 304 39.13 -18.38 15.50
CA ALA A 304 37.90 -17.73 15.07
C ALA A 304 37.48 -18.04 13.61
N GLN A 305 36.54 -18.96 13.42
CA GLN A 305 36.02 -19.31 12.09
C GLN A 305 34.55 -18.93 12.00
N TYR A 306 34.16 -18.34 10.87
CA TYR A 306 32.77 -18.04 10.61
C TYR A 306 32.35 -18.45 9.20
N VAL A 307 31.06 -18.74 9.06
CA VAL A 307 30.42 -18.94 7.78
C VAL A 307 29.23 -18.00 7.68
N TYR A 308 29.13 -17.28 6.56
CA TYR A 308 28.12 -16.27 6.30
C TYR A 308 27.28 -16.66 5.08
N GLY A 309 25.98 -16.37 5.15
CA GLY A 309 25.08 -16.48 4.01
C GLY A 309 24.15 -15.28 3.91
N ALA A 310 23.78 -14.90 2.68
CA ALA A 310 22.63 -14.04 2.38
C ALA A 310 21.76 -14.57 1.22
N THR A 311 20.44 -14.60 1.36
CA THR A 311 19.50 -15.07 0.33
C THR A 311 18.26 -14.21 0.27
N LYS A 312 17.58 -14.20 -0.88
CA LYS A 312 16.26 -13.60 -1.02
C LYS A 312 15.20 -14.68 -1.01
N TYR A 313 14.13 -14.51 -0.24
CA TYR A 313 13.07 -15.50 -0.11
C TYR A 313 11.71 -14.83 0.05
N TYR A 314 10.65 -15.46 -0.45
CA TYR A 314 9.28 -14.99 -0.19
C TYR A 314 8.77 -15.64 1.09
N ILE A 315 8.38 -14.84 2.06
CA ILE A 315 7.94 -15.28 3.38
C ILE A 315 6.48 -14.90 3.56
N THR A 316 5.68 -15.80 4.11
CA THR A 316 4.28 -15.52 4.47
C THR A 316 4.22 -14.90 5.86
N ALA A 317 3.26 -14.01 6.11
CA ALA A 317 3.04 -13.45 7.44
C ALA A 317 2.85 -14.56 8.49
N GLY A 318 3.44 -14.37 9.67
CA GLY A 318 3.48 -15.32 10.78
C GLY A 318 4.55 -16.42 10.67
N GLN A 319 5.25 -16.54 9.54
CA GLN A 319 6.34 -17.52 9.44
C GLN A 319 7.60 -17.02 10.16
N GLU A 320 8.27 -17.97 10.81
CA GLU A 320 9.54 -17.72 11.49
C GLU A 320 10.73 -18.01 10.57
N VAL A 321 11.74 -17.15 10.69
CA VAL A 321 13.07 -17.32 10.12
C VAL A 321 14.01 -17.74 11.25
N LEU A 322 14.72 -18.85 11.04
CA LEU A 322 15.60 -19.47 12.04
C LEU A 322 16.99 -19.74 11.45
N LEU A 323 18.00 -19.66 12.31
CA LEU A 323 19.37 -20.05 12.00
C LEU A 323 19.70 -21.39 12.66
N TYR A 324 20.22 -22.32 11.86
CA TYR A 324 20.69 -23.62 12.31
C TYR A 324 22.16 -23.83 11.95
N GLY A 325 22.85 -24.59 12.76
CA GLY A 325 24.29 -24.72 12.69
C GLY A 325 24.85 -26.10 13.05
N GLN A 326 25.99 -26.46 12.46
CA GLN A 326 26.63 -27.77 12.63
C GLN A 326 28.16 -27.67 12.44
N GLN A 327 28.94 -28.43 13.22
CA GLN A 327 30.37 -28.70 12.96
C GLN A 327 30.74 -30.18 13.22
N ASN A 328 31.84 -30.67 12.66
CA ASN A 328 32.30 -32.06 12.81
C ASN A 328 33.68 -32.25 13.49
N ASP A 329 34.13 -31.26 14.25
CA ASP A 329 35.31 -31.31 15.11
C ASP A 329 35.28 -32.54 16.04
N GLY A 330 34.09 -32.93 16.51
CA GLY A 330 33.89 -34.11 17.36
C GLY A 330 34.03 -33.79 18.86
N THR A 331 34.25 -32.52 19.20
CA THR A 331 34.13 -31.98 20.55
C THR A 331 33.07 -30.86 20.60
N SER A 332 32.68 -30.42 21.80
CA SER A 332 31.79 -29.26 21.92
C SER A 332 32.60 -27.99 21.68
N GLU A 333 32.22 -27.23 20.66
CA GLU A 333 32.89 -25.98 20.31
C GLU A 333 32.14 -24.78 20.89
N THR A 334 32.85 -23.66 21.04
CA THR A 334 32.30 -22.43 21.59
C THR A 334 31.83 -21.51 20.47
N TRP A 335 30.54 -21.26 20.44
CA TRP A 335 29.86 -20.38 19.48
C TRP A 335 30.00 -18.95 19.99
N GLN A 336 30.48 -18.07 19.12
CA GLN A 336 30.81 -16.70 19.49
C GLN A 336 29.54 -15.87 19.70
N GLY A 337 29.46 -15.22 20.86
CA GLY A 337 28.44 -14.25 21.22
C GLY A 337 29.00 -12.84 21.42
N GLY A 338 28.13 -11.85 21.54
CA GLY A 338 28.48 -10.43 21.71
C GLY A 338 27.85 -9.52 20.65
N ASP A 339 28.17 -8.24 20.61
CA ASP A 339 27.64 -7.28 19.63
C ASP A 339 28.59 -6.98 18.45
N ASP A 340 29.72 -7.70 18.36
CA ASP A 340 30.77 -7.47 17.36
C ASP A 340 30.57 -8.26 16.06
N VAL A 341 31.41 -7.95 15.05
CA VAL A 341 31.40 -8.52 13.68
C VAL A 341 31.61 -10.05 13.64
N GLY A 342 32.00 -10.66 14.76
CA GLY A 342 32.26 -12.11 14.88
C GLY A 342 31.18 -12.90 15.64
N THR A 343 30.00 -12.33 15.90
CA THR A 343 28.94 -13.02 16.65
C THR A 343 28.01 -13.84 15.75
N CYS A 344 27.52 -14.98 16.23
CA CYS A 344 26.40 -15.67 15.60
C CYS A 344 25.15 -14.78 15.55
N ASP A 345 24.66 -14.48 14.35
CA ASP A 345 23.51 -13.59 14.16
C ASP A 345 22.62 -13.98 12.98
N LEU A 346 21.40 -13.45 12.99
CA LEU A 346 20.41 -13.55 11.93
C LEU A 346 19.77 -12.18 11.73
N HIS A 347 19.69 -11.76 10.49
CA HIS A 347 19.12 -10.49 10.07
C HIS A 347 18.13 -10.72 8.93
N VAL A 348 16.97 -10.09 9.02
CA VAL A 348 15.91 -10.14 8.01
C VAL A 348 15.50 -8.73 7.66
N VAL A 349 15.44 -8.42 6.36
CA VAL A 349 15.05 -7.10 5.84
C VAL A 349 14.03 -7.27 4.72
N GLU A 350 12.89 -6.60 4.83
CA GLU A 350 11.85 -6.58 3.81
C GLU A 350 12.31 -5.84 2.53
N ILE A 351 11.90 -6.35 1.38
CA ILE A 351 12.09 -5.74 0.07
C ILE A 351 10.71 -5.38 -0.50
N LEU A 352 10.39 -4.08 -0.51
CA LEU A 352 9.15 -3.54 -1.08
C LEU A 352 9.20 -3.42 -2.61
#